data_AF-A0A8J6PD08-F1
#
_entry.id   AF-A0A8J6PD08-F1
#
_cell.length_a   1.000
_cell.length_b   1.000
_cell.length_c   1.000
_cell.angle_alpha   90.00
_cell.angle_beta   90.00
_cell.angle_gamma   90.00
#
_symmetry.space_group_name_H-M   'P 1'
#
loop_
_entity.id
_entity.type
_entity.pdbx_description
1 polymer ?
#
loop_
_entity_poly.entity_id
_entity_poly.type
_entity_poly.pdbx_seq_one_letter_code
_entity_poly.pdbx_strand_id
1 'polypeptide(L)'
;MADGRIGGTVEDLLVGTGRFFTPGEMSADHRTVERRGGRAGDVFYRDRWSHDKVVRSTHGVNCTGSCSWKIYVKDGVITWETQETDYPSVGPDRPEYEPRGCPRGAAFSWYTYSPTRVRYPY
;
A
#
# COMPACT_ATOMS: atom_id res chain seq x y z
N MET A 1 -10.33 40.87 7.71
CA MET A 1 -9.25 39.99 7.22
C MET A 1 -9.18 40.20 5.71
N ALA A 2 -8.01 40.55 5.18
CA ALA A 2 -7.85 40.87 3.77
C ALA A 2 -8.15 39.63 2.91
N ASP A 3 -9.08 39.79 1.98
CA ASP A 3 -9.49 38.77 1.01
C ASP A 3 -8.30 38.47 0.09
N GLY A 4 -7.69 37.31 0.25
CA GLY A 4 -6.52 36.85 -0.53
C GLY A 4 -6.87 36.45 -1.98
N ARG A 5 -7.79 37.20 -2.61
CA ARG A 5 -8.19 37.04 -4.01
C ARG A 5 -7.21 37.80 -4.90
N ILE A 6 -6.65 37.09 -5.88
CA ILE A 6 -5.59 37.55 -6.78
C ILE A 6 -6.11 37.92 -8.18
N GLY A 7 -7.43 37.98 -8.36
CA GLY A 7 -8.09 38.24 -9.64
C GLY A 7 -9.08 39.41 -9.62
N GLY A 8 -9.47 39.87 -10.81
CA GLY A 8 -10.48 40.91 -11.00
C GLY A 8 -11.91 40.37 -11.02
N THR A 9 -12.91 41.25 -10.96
CA THR A 9 -14.34 40.89 -10.87
C THR A 9 -14.83 39.96 -11.99
N VAL A 10 -14.28 40.10 -13.20
CA VAL A 10 -14.63 39.23 -14.34
C VAL A 10 -14.08 37.82 -14.15
N GLU A 11 -12.87 37.68 -13.60
CA GLU A 11 -12.27 36.38 -13.32
C GLU A 11 -13.03 35.67 -12.20
N ASP A 12 -13.43 36.37 -11.15
CA ASP A 12 -14.26 35.81 -10.07
C ASP A 12 -15.62 35.32 -10.60
N LEU A 13 -16.22 36.06 -11.53
CA LEU A 13 -17.49 35.68 -12.14
C LEU A 13 -17.34 34.46 -13.06
N LEU A 14 -16.25 34.39 -13.83
CA LEU A 14 -15.92 33.23 -14.67
C LEU A 14 -15.63 31.97 -13.83
N VAL A 15 -14.87 32.10 -12.76
CA VAL A 15 -14.57 30.97 -11.85
C VAL A 15 -15.84 30.53 -11.12
N GLY A 16 -16.63 31.46 -10.60
CA GLY A 16 -17.88 31.17 -9.89
C GLY A 16 -18.95 30.53 -10.77
N THR A 17 -19.00 30.85 -12.07
CA THR A 17 -19.93 30.21 -13.01
C THR A 17 -19.56 28.75 -13.32
N GLY A 18 -18.31 28.35 -13.09
CA GLY A 18 -17.85 26.96 -13.22
C GLY A 18 -18.66 25.95 -12.40
N ARG A 19 -19.29 26.39 -11.30
CA ARG A 19 -20.17 25.57 -10.45
C ARG A 19 -21.38 24.98 -11.17
N PHE A 20 -21.84 25.61 -12.25
CA PHE A 20 -23.01 25.14 -13.01
C PHE A 20 -22.66 24.05 -14.02
N PHE A 21 -21.38 23.94 -14.39
CA PHE A 21 -20.91 23.01 -15.42
C PHE A 21 -20.08 21.85 -14.85
N THR A 22 -19.63 21.96 -13.60
CA THR A 22 -18.81 20.95 -12.93
C THR A 22 -19.60 20.25 -11.82
N PRO A 23 -19.82 18.93 -11.89
CA PRO A 23 -20.44 18.19 -10.80
C PRO A 23 -19.57 18.19 -9.53
N GLY A 24 -20.19 18.45 -8.38
CA GLY A 24 -19.54 18.44 -7.07
C GLY A 24 -19.89 19.67 -6.24
N GLU A 25 -19.37 19.71 -5.01
CA GLU A 25 -19.51 20.85 -4.10
C GLU A 25 -18.27 21.75 -4.23
N MET A 26 -18.45 23.01 -4.62
CA MET A 26 -17.37 23.98 -4.72
C MET A 26 -17.12 24.64 -3.37
N SER A 27 -15.84 24.82 -3.01
CA SER A 27 -15.47 25.60 -1.84
C SER A 27 -15.89 27.07 -1.96
N ALA A 28 -15.99 27.75 -0.81
CA ALA A 28 -16.36 29.16 -0.74
C ALA A 28 -15.36 30.10 -1.43
N ASP A 29 -14.10 29.69 -1.56
CA ASP A 29 -13.05 30.39 -2.30
C ASP A 29 -12.93 29.93 -3.77
N HIS A 30 -13.79 29.00 -4.19
CA HIS A 30 -13.86 28.42 -5.54
C HIS A 30 -12.58 27.71 -6.02
N ARG A 31 -11.72 27.24 -5.10
CA ARG A 31 -10.45 26.57 -5.42
C ARG A 31 -10.50 25.05 -5.37
N THR A 32 -11.51 24.47 -4.72
CA THR A 32 -11.68 23.02 -4.65
C THR A 32 -13.08 22.60 -5.08
N VAL A 33 -13.16 21.39 -5.64
CA VAL A 33 -14.43 20.72 -5.93
C VAL A 33 -14.41 19.36 -5.25
N GLU A 34 -15.28 19.19 -4.27
CA GLU A 34 -15.45 17.91 -3.59
C GLU A 34 -16.50 17.06 -4.30
N ARG A 35 -16.18 15.78 -4.51
CA ARG A 35 -17.07 14.82 -5.17
C ARG A 35 -17.30 13.63 -4.25
N ARG A 36 -18.54 13.17 -4.19
CA ARG A 36 -18.93 11.94 -3.51
C ARG A 36 -19.07 10.81 -4.52
N GLY A 37 -18.45 9.66 -4.26
CA GLY A 37 -18.51 8.49 -5.16
C GLY A 37 -17.37 8.44 -6.18
N GLY A 38 -17.56 7.71 -7.28
CA GLY A 38 -16.55 7.55 -8.35
C GLY A 38 -15.36 6.65 -8.03
N ARG A 39 -15.37 5.96 -6.88
CA ARG A 39 -14.26 5.12 -6.37
C ARG A 39 -14.36 3.64 -6.76
N ALA A 40 -15.14 3.31 -7.79
CA ALA A 40 -15.31 1.93 -8.25
C ALA A 40 -13.98 1.34 -8.78
N GLY A 41 -13.13 2.17 -9.39
CA GLY A 41 -11.81 1.75 -9.88
C GLY A 41 -10.84 1.27 -8.79
N ASP A 42 -11.01 1.73 -7.54
CA ASP A 42 -10.17 1.32 -6.41
C ASP A 42 -10.29 -0.18 -6.10
N VAL A 43 -11.39 -0.83 -6.51
CA VAL A 43 -11.61 -2.27 -6.31
C VAL A 43 -10.47 -3.09 -6.91
N PHE A 44 -9.89 -2.65 -8.02
CA PHE A 44 -8.72 -3.31 -8.63
C PHE A 44 -7.55 -3.43 -7.64
N TYR A 45 -7.18 -2.34 -6.95
CA TYR A 45 -6.07 -2.36 -6.00
C TYR A 45 -6.43 -3.06 -4.69
N ARG A 46 -7.68 -2.93 -4.23
CA ARG A 46 -8.16 -3.66 -3.05
C ARG A 46 -8.11 -5.17 -3.28
N ASP A 47 -8.52 -5.61 -4.46
CA ASP A 47 -8.41 -7.01 -4.83
C ASP A 47 -6.94 -7.42 -5.01
N ARG A 48 -6.08 -6.60 -5.63
CA ARG A 48 -4.65 -6.92 -5.74
C ARG A 48 -3.99 -7.21 -4.39
N TRP A 49 -4.39 -6.49 -3.34
CA TRP A 49 -3.89 -6.67 -1.96
C TRP A 49 -4.58 -7.81 -1.19
N SER A 50 -5.78 -8.21 -1.60
CA SER A 50 -6.50 -9.33 -1.00
C SER A 50 -5.71 -10.63 -1.18
N HIS A 51 -5.97 -11.60 -0.31
CA HIS A 51 -5.29 -12.89 -0.28
C HIS A 51 -6.17 -13.91 0.44
N ASP A 52 -5.97 -15.18 0.15
CA ASP A 52 -6.76 -16.29 0.69
C ASP A 52 -6.34 -16.61 2.13
N LYS A 53 -5.02 -16.59 2.37
CA LYS A 53 -4.43 -16.91 3.67
C LYS A 53 -3.04 -16.31 3.82
N VAL A 54 -2.62 -16.22 5.08
CA VAL A 54 -1.26 -15.89 5.50
C VAL A 54 -0.68 -17.10 6.24
N VAL A 55 0.54 -17.50 5.87
CA VAL A 55 1.26 -18.62 6.50
C VAL A 55 2.55 -18.09 7.11
N ARG A 56 2.87 -18.50 8.34
CA ARG A 56 4.15 -18.16 8.97
C ARG A 56 5.27 -19.03 8.41
N SER A 57 6.38 -18.41 8.02
CA SER A 57 7.60 -19.11 7.62
C SER A 57 8.85 -18.26 7.91
N THR A 58 10.02 -18.78 7.57
CA THR A 58 11.31 -18.08 7.66
C THR A 58 12.24 -18.49 6.51
N HIS A 59 13.37 -17.80 6.35
CA HIS A 59 14.36 -18.10 5.32
C HIS A 59 15.52 -18.92 5.89
N GLY A 60 15.63 -20.18 5.45
CA GLY A 60 16.71 -21.10 5.82
C GLY A 60 18.04 -20.82 5.11
N VAL A 61 18.53 -19.58 5.19
CA VAL A 61 19.77 -19.12 4.57
C VAL A 61 20.73 -18.58 5.64
N ASN A 62 22.04 -18.75 5.44
CA ASN A 62 23.07 -18.34 6.39
C ASN A 62 23.26 -16.80 6.42
N CYS A 63 22.30 -16.09 7.01
CA CYS A 63 22.28 -14.61 7.05
C CYS A 63 22.19 -14.01 8.45
N THR A 64 22.21 -14.84 9.51
CA THR A 64 21.99 -14.50 10.93
C THR A 64 20.63 -13.85 11.26
N GLY A 65 19.82 -13.53 10.25
CA GLY A 65 18.57 -12.82 10.41
C GLY A 65 17.51 -13.60 11.19
N SER A 66 17.26 -14.87 10.84
CA SER A 66 16.19 -15.70 11.44
C SER A 66 14.83 -14.97 11.53
N CYS A 67 14.55 -14.13 10.53
CA CYS A 67 13.35 -13.30 10.53
C CYS A 67 12.12 -14.18 10.24
N SER A 68 11.07 -14.05 11.04
CA SER A 68 9.73 -14.57 10.78
C SER A 68 9.00 -13.69 9.76
N TRP A 69 8.29 -14.32 8.83
CA TRP A 69 7.59 -13.67 7.73
C TRP A 69 6.15 -14.18 7.60
N LYS A 70 5.28 -13.27 7.16
CA LYS A 70 3.92 -13.52 6.65
C LYS A 70 4.03 -13.85 5.17
N ILE A 71 3.78 -15.10 4.80
CA ILE A 71 3.72 -15.53 3.41
C ILE A 71 2.28 -15.42 2.93
N TYR A 72 2.02 -14.56 1.95
CA TYR A 72 0.70 -14.33 1.39
C TYR A 72 0.43 -15.30 0.25
N VAL A 73 -0.70 -15.99 0.33
CA VAL A 73 -1.18 -16.89 -0.72
C VAL A 73 -2.46 -16.31 -1.30
N LYS A 74 -2.52 -16.19 -2.63
CA LYS A 74 -3.72 -15.80 -3.37
C LYS A 74 -3.91 -16.75 -4.55
N ASP A 75 -5.13 -17.19 -4.80
CA ASP A 75 -5.47 -18.14 -5.86
C ASP A 75 -4.60 -19.43 -5.80
N GLY A 76 -4.29 -19.87 -4.57
CA GLY A 76 -3.47 -21.05 -4.33
C GLY A 76 -1.97 -20.90 -4.65
N VAL A 77 -1.49 -19.70 -5.03
CA VAL A 77 -0.06 -19.43 -5.30
C VAL A 77 0.54 -18.46 -4.29
N ILE A 78 1.82 -18.63 -3.99
CA ILE A 78 2.57 -17.68 -3.15
C ILE A 78 2.79 -16.40 -3.96
N THR A 79 2.33 -15.25 -3.45
CA THR A 79 2.37 -13.99 -4.21
C THR A 79 3.44 -13.03 -3.70
N TRP A 80 3.47 -12.75 -2.40
CA TRP A 80 4.47 -11.89 -1.76
C TRP A 80 4.64 -12.26 -0.28
N GLU A 81 5.58 -11.60 0.38
CA GLU A 81 5.83 -11.74 1.81
C GLU A 81 6.03 -10.38 2.47
N THR A 82 5.59 -10.25 3.72
CA THR A 82 5.92 -9.11 4.58
C THR A 82 6.41 -9.65 5.92
N GLN A 83 7.12 -8.83 6.68
CA GLN A 83 7.64 -9.27 7.96
C GLN A 83 6.52 -9.58 8.97
N GLU A 84 6.74 -10.58 9.81
CA GLU A 84 5.99 -10.71 11.05
C GLU A 84 6.48 -9.71 12.09
N THR A 85 5.57 -9.26 12.94
CA THR A 85 5.84 -8.19 13.93
C THR A 85 5.48 -8.60 15.34
N ASP A 86 5.19 -9.87 15.58
CA ASP A 86 4.69 -10.40 16.85
C ASP A 86 5.73 -11.19 17.65
N TYR A 87 7.01 -10.84 17.51
CA TYR A 87 8.04 -11.38 18.39
C TYR A 87 7.69 -11.06 19.86
N PRO A 88 7.97 -11.98 20.80
CA PRO A 88 7.81 -11.68 22.22
C PRO A 88 8.58 -10.41 22.60
N SER A 89 7.95 -9.55 23.42
CA SER A 89 8.54 -8.29 23.84
C SER A 89 9.85 -8.51 24.60
N VAL A 90 10.82 -7.63 24.38
CA VAL A 90 12.08 -7.60 25.14
C VAL A 90 12.01 -6.77 26.42
N GLY A 91 10.82 -6.26 26.77
CA GLY A 91 10.58 -5.41 27.93
C GLY A 91 10.58 -3.91 27.59
N PRO A 92 10.10 -3.05 28.50
CA PRO A 92 9.84 -1.63 28.22
C PRO A 92 11.10 -0.76 28.04
N ASP A 93 12.25 -1.22 28.54
CA ASP A 93 13.49 -0.44 28.55
C ASP A 93 14.33 -0.60 27.27
N ARG A 94 13.81 -1.33 26.27
CA ARG A 94 14.53 -1.66 25.03
C ARG A 94 13.59 -1.59 23.83
N PRO A 95 14.10 -1.22 22.64
CA PRO A 95 13.30 -1.28 21.42
C PRO A 95 13.00 -2.73 21.05
N GLU A 96 11.83 -2.94 20.44
CA GLU A 96 11.40 -4.25 19.98
C GLU A 96 12.18 -4.75 18.76
N TYR A 97 12.13 -6.07 18.52
CA TYR A 97 12.80 -6.68 17.37
C TYR A 97 12.07 -6.46 16.04
N GLU A 98 10.76 -6.24 16.08
CA GLU A 98 9.97 -6.04 14.89
C GLU A 98 10.44 -4.80 14.10
N PRO A 99 10.36 -4.82 12.75
CA PRO A 99 9.90 -5.92 11.89
C PRO A 99 11.00 -6.92 11.51
N ARG A 100 12.27 -6.66 11.84
CA ARG A 100 13.43 -7.32 11.21
C ARG A 100 13.32 -7.29 9.67
N GLY A 101 13.72 -8.37 9.00
CA GLY A 101 13.68 -8.52 7.54
C GLY A 101 14.86 -7.87 6.82
N CYS A 102 14.98 -8.15 5.53
CA CYS A 102 15.97 -7.50 4.66
C CYS A 102 15.49 -7.54 3.19
N PRO A 103 16.10 -6.74 2.28
CA PRO A 103 15.70 -6.71 0.87
C PRO A 103 15.81 -8.07 0.16
N ARG A 104 16.72 -8.94 0.61
CA ARG A 104 16.89 -10.29 0.05
C ARG A 104 15.74 -11.21 0.45
N GLY A 105 15.28 -11.09 1.70
CA GLY A 105 14.13 -11.84 2.20
C GLY A 105 12.82 -11.39 1.55
N ALA A 106 12.63 -10.09 1.32
CA ALA A 106 11.44 -9.54 0.68
C ALA A 106 11.22 -9.99 -0.79
N ALA A 107 12.22 -10.63 -1.40
CA ALA A 107 12.18 -11.10 -2.78
C ALA A 107 12.19 -12.64 -2.90
N PHE A 108 12.12 -13.38 -1.78
CA PHE A 108 12.31 -14.83 -1.79
C PHE A 108 11.18 -15.57 -2.52
N SER A 109 9.94 -15.06 -2.46
CA SER A 109 8.79 -15.61 -3.18
C SER A 109 9.04 -15.82 -4.68
N TRP A 110 9.90 -15.01 -5.31
CA TRP A 110 10.30 -15.12 -6.72
C TRP A 110 10.85 -16.52 -7.06
N TYR A 111 11.69 -17.10 -6.20
CA TYR A 111 12.32 -18.41 -6.44
C TYR A 111 11.32 -19.57 -6.50
N THR A 112 10.09 -19.38 -6.02
CA THR A 112 9.09 -20.45 -6.00
C THR A 112 8.71 -20.86 -7.43
N TYR A 113 8.57 -19.89 -8.33
CA TYR A 113 8.09 -20.09 -9.70
C TYR A 113 9.05 -19.55 -10.77
N SER A 114 10.25 -19.12 -10.38
CA SER A 114 11.23 -18.58 -11.31
C SER A 114 11.70 -19.61 -12.35
N PRO A 115 12.24 -19.15 -13.49
CA PRO A 115 12.86 -20.04 -14.49
C PRO A 115 14.03 -20.86 -13.96
N THR A 116 14.64 -20.45 -12.84
CA THR A 116 15.80 -21.11 -12.23
C THR A 116 15.41 -22.23 -11.25
N ARG A 117 14.10 -22.44 -11.01
CA ARG A 117 13.63 -23.47 -10.09
C ARG A 117 13.94 -24.87 -10.62
N VAL A 118 14.75 -25.63 -9.88
CA VAL A 118 14.94 -27.08 -10.11
C VAL A 118 13.62 -27.80 -9.82
N ARG A 119 13.09 -28.53 -10.80
CA ARG A 119 11.80 -29.24 -10.72
C ARG A 119 11.93 -30.75 -10.63
N TYR A 120 13.03 -31.30 -11.15
CA TYR A 120 13.28 -32.74 -11.23
C TYR A 120 14.74 -33.02 -10.85
N PRO A 121 15.05 -34.22 -10.35
CA PRO A 121 16.44 -34.70 -10.25
C PRO A 121 17.12 -34.60 -11.61
N TYR A 122 18.39 -34.17 -11.60
CA TYR A 122 19.24 -34.08 -12.79
C TYR A 122 20.12 -35.31 -12.91
#